data_AF-A0A1S9TYX0-F1
#
_entry.id   AF-A0A1S9TYX0-F1
#
_cell.length_a   1.000
_cell.length_b   1.000
_cell.length_c   1.000
_cell.angle_alpha   90.00
_cell.angle_beta   90.00
_cell.angle_gamma   90.00
#
_symmetry.space_group_name_H-M   'P 1'
#
loop_
_entity.id
_entity.type
_entity.pdbx_description
1 polymer ?
#
loop_
_entity_poly.entity_id
_entity_poly.type
_entity_poly.pdbx_seq_one_letter_code
_entity_poly.pdbx_strand_id
1 'polypeptide(L)'
;LQHPGVEHVHLNRRTRMATAGSPPPAAVIEKAEKFLQMEIVHVYGLTETSPFITYCEWTQTNDQLQGDARARAKARQGVEMVFAGEVKVVREDGQEVAWNGQEVGEIVARGNVV
;
A
#
# COMPACT_ATOMS: atom_id res chain seq x y z
N LEU A 1 17.85 -4.06 4.93
CA LEU A 1 17.70 -2.59 4.85
C LEU A 1 18.43 -1.83 5.94
N GLN A 2 18.55 -2.36 7.18
CA GLN A 2 19.32 -1.72 8.26
C GLN A 2 20.80 -2.15 8.30
N HIS A 3 21.20 -3.12 7.47
CA HIS A 3 22.59 -3.57 7.39
C HIS A 3 23.49 -2.48 6.79
N PRO A 4 24.67 -2.18 7.36
CA PRO A 4 25.56 -1.11 6.89
C PRO A 4 25.97 -1.26 5.42
N GLY A 5 26.27 -2.49 4.97
CA GLY A 5 26.66 -2.76 3.58
C GLY A 5 25.52 -2.82 2.55
N VAL A 6 24.30 -2.37 2.87
CA VAL A 6 23.14 -2.47 1.94
C VAL A 6 23.37 -1.70 0.63
N GLU A 7 24.17 -0.64 0.68
CA GLU A 7 24.55 0.19 -0.47
C GLU A 7 25.48 -0.53 -1.47
N HIS A 8 26.11 -1.63 -1.05
CA HIS A 8 26.95 -2.47 -1.91
C HIS A 8 26.22 -3.73 -2.41
N VAL A 9 24.96 -3.91 -2.03
CA VAL A 9 24.16 -5.07 -2.46
C VAL A 9 23.51 -4.75 -3.80
N HIS A 10 23.87 -5.52 -4.81
CA HIS A 10 23.24 -5.46 -6.12
C HIS A 10 22.33 -6.66 -6.34
N LEU A 11 21.05 -6.41 -6.61
CA LEU A 11 20.11 -7.44 -6.99
C LEU A 11 20.21 -7.68 -8.50
N ASN A 12 20.45 -8.92 -8.92
CA ASN A 12 20.62 -9.27 -10.34
C ASN A 12 19.32 -9.25 -11.15
N ARG A 13 18.19 -8.89 -10.53
CA ARG A 13 16.87 -8.84 -11.15
C ARG A 13 16.01 -7.78 -10.46
N ARG A 14 15.12 -7.16 -11.25
CA ARG A 14 14.08 -6.29 -10.72
C ARG A 14 13.22 -7.10 -9.74
N THR A 15 13.15 -6.64 -8.50
CA THR A 15 12.47 -7.34 -7.41
C THR A 15 11.36 -6.45 -6.86
N ARG A 16 10.23 -7.08 -6.53
CA ARG A 16 9.11 -6.42 -5.85
C ARG A 16 8.98 -7.00 -4.45
N MET A 17 8.63 -6.15 -3.49
CA MET A 17 8.39 -6.54 -2.10
C MET A 17 7.05 -5.99 -1.64
N ALA A 18 6.19 -6.89 -1.16
CA ALA A 18 4.98 -6.52 -0.46
C ALA A 18 5.28 -6.23 1.01
N THR A 19 4.67 -5.18 1.54
CA THR A 19 4.61 -4.86 2.98
C THR A 19 3.14 -4.81 3.38
N ALA A 20 2.81 -5.27 4.59
CA ALA A 20 1.43 -5.37 5.06
C ALA A 20 1.34 -5.18 6.58
N GLY A 21 0.11 -5.16 7.11
CA GLY A 21 -0.21 -5.03 8.53
C GLY A 21 -0.07 -3.60 9.07
N SER A 22 0.92 -2.84 8.61
CA SER A 22 1.05 -1.41 8.90
C SER A 22 1.63 -0.66 7.71
N PRO A 23 1.36 0.66 7.57
CA PRO A 23 1.94 1.47 6.52
C PRO A 23 3.47 1.40 6.51
N PRO A 24 4.11 1.12 5.36
CA PRO A 24 5.56 1.04 5.28
C PRO A 24 6.21 2.39 5.66
N PRO A 25 7.22 2.41 6.55
CA PRO A 25 7.91 3.64 6.88
C PRO A 25 8.58 4.29 5.66
N ALA A 26 8.53 5.62 5.55
CA ALA A 26 9.13 6.36 4.43
C ALA A 26 10.62 6.00 4.21
N ALA A 27 11.39 5.88 5.30
CA ALA A 27 12.79 5.50 5.24
C ALA A 27 13.02 4.06 4.70
N VAL A 28 12.06 3.15 4.91
CA VAL A 28 12.13 1.78 4.36
C VAL A 28 11.91 1.82 2.85
N ILE A 29 10.90 2.56 2.38
CA ILE A 29 10.63 2.77 0.96
C ILE A 29 11.84 3.37 0.27
N GLU A 30 12.38 4.48 0.82
CA GLU A 30 13.50 5.19 0.22
C GLU A 30 14.74 4.30 0.10
N LYS A 31 15.14 3.62 1.18
CA LYS A 31 16.32 2.76 1.16
C LYS A 31 16.16 1.57 0.22
N ALA A 32 14.98 0.96 0.18
CA ALA A 32 14.71 -0.19 -0.69
C ALA A 32 14.75 0.21 -2.18
N GLU A 33 14.11 1.33 -2.54
CA GLU A 33 14.08 1.81 -3.92
C GLU A 33 15.44 2.34 -4.36
N LYS A 34 16.13 3.10 -3.50
CA LYS A 34 17.41 3.76 -3.83
C LYS A 34 18.58 2.78 -3.93
N PHE A 35 18.74 1.89 -2.95
CA PHE A 35 19.94 1.05 -2.86
C PHE A 35 19.74 -0.31 -3.51
N LEU A 36 18.52 -0.86 -3.46
CA LEU A 36 18.24 -2.21 -3.95
C LEU A 36 17.42 -2.23 -5.24
N GLN A 37 16.97 -1.07 -5.73
CA GLN A 37 16.08 -0.95 -6.90
C GLN A 37 14.82 -1.83 -6.74
N MET A 38 14.38 -2.03 -5.50
CA MET A 38 13.22 -2.84 -5.15
C MET A 38 11.95 -2.00 -5.20
N GLU A 39 10.93 -2.50 -5.87
CA GLU A 39 9.61 -1.86 -5.88
C GLU A 39 8.83 -2.29 -4.63
N ILE A 40 8.53 -1.32 -3.77
CA ILE A 40 7.68 -1.54 -2.59
C ILE A 40 6.21 -1.42 -2.99
N VAL A 41 5.43 -2.44 -2.64
CA VAL A 41 3.97 -2.51 -2.74
C VAL A 41 3.40 -2.61 -1.33
N HIS A 42 2.46 -1.76 -0.97
CA HIS A 42 1.74 -1.86 0.30
C HIS A 42 0.45 -2.65 0.08
N VAL A 43 0.17 -3.59 0.98
CA VAL A 43 -1.01 -4.46 0.96
C VAL A 43 -1.72 -4.30 2.30
N TYR A 44 -3.04 -4.23 2.26
CA TYR A 44 -3.86 -4.10 3.46
C TYR A 44 -4.92 -5.20 3.53
N GLY A 45 -5.18 -5.61 4.77
CA GLY A 45 -6.25 -6.52 5.16
C GLY A 45 -6.04 -6.98 6.59
N LEU A 46 -6.88 -7.90 7.03
CA LEU A 46 -6.96 -8.37 8.41
C LEU A 46 -6.99 -9.90 8.44
N THR A 47 -6.91 -10.49 9.63
CA THR A 47 -7.07 -11.94 9.81
C THR A 47 -8.41 -12.45 9.25
N GLU A 48 -9.44 -11.64 9.37
CA GLU A 48 -10.82 -11.85 8.93
C GLU A 48 -10.95 -11.83 7.40
N THR A 49 -9.96 -11.29 6.69
CA THR A 49 -10.03 -11.07 5.24
C THR A 49 -9.08 -11.95 4.42
N SER A 50 -8.66 -13.08 5.00
CA SER A 50 -7.87 -14.13 4.34
C SER A 50 -6.64 -13.74 3.50
N PRO A 51 -5.69 -12.88 3.92
CA PRO A 51 -5.71 -11.76 4.86
C PRO A 51 -5.63 -10.40 4.14
N PHE A 52 -5.97 -10.35 2.85
CA PHE A 52 -5.69 -9.21 1.98
C PHE A 52 -6.94 -8.80 1.20
N ILE A 53 -7.27 -7.50 1.22
CA ILE A 53 -8.44 -6.93 0.52
C ILE A 53 -8.10 -5.75 -0.37
N THR A 54 -7.06 -4.97 -0.05
CA THR A 54 -6.61 -3.86 -0.90
C THR A 54 -5.09 -3.87 -1.10
N TYR A 55 -4.63 -3.21 -2.16
CA TYR A 55 -3.21 -2.98 -2.40
C TYR A 55 -2.99 -1.61 -3.02
N CYS A 56 -1.87 -0.97 -2.68
CA CYS A 56 -1.45 0.30 -3.25
C CYS A 56 -1.00 0.10 -4.70
N GLU A 57 -1.94 0.14 -5.62
CA GLU A 57 -1.65 0.17 -7.05
C GLU A 57 -0.86 1.44 -7.40
N TRP A 58 0.30 1.25 -8.02
CA TRP A 58 1.15 2.35 -8.47
C TRP A 58 0.79 2.69 -9.91
N THR A 59 0.28 3.90 -10.14
CA THR A 59 -0.15 4.34 -11.49
C THR A 59 0.88 5.26 -12.14
N GLN A 60 0.77 5.46 -13.46
CA GLN A 60 1.62 6.41 -14.20
C GLN A 60 1.53 7.84 -13.65
N THR A 61 0.36 8.26 -13.14
CA THR A 61 0.19 9.58 -12.51
C THR A 61 1.06 9.72 -11.26
N ASN A 62 1.36 8.61 -10.58
CA ASN A 62 2.21 8.61 -9.40
C ASN A 62 3.70 8.68 -9.73
N ASP A 63 4.14 8.36 -10.96
CA ASP A 63 5.56 8.35 -11.34
C ASP A 63 6.24 9.72 -11.18
N GLN A 64 5.45 10.80 -11.23
CA GLN A 64 5.93 12.17 -11.03
C GLN A 64 6.17 12.51 -9.54
N LEU A 65 5.72 11.67 -8.61
CA LEU A 65 5.89 11.91 -7.17
C LEU A 65 7.32 11.58 -6.74
N GLN A 66 7.90 12.49 -5.95
CA GLN A 66 9.24 12.35 -5.38
C GLN A 66 9.23 12.57 -3.86
N GLY A 67 10.30 12.16 -3.19
CA GLY A 67 10.51 12.34 -1.75
C GLY A 67 9.31 11.92 -0.90
N ASP A 68 8.93 12.76 0.05
CA ASP A 68 7.83 12.49 0.98
C ASP A 68 6.48 12.28 0.30
N ALA A 69 6.21 12.96 -0.82
CA ALA A 69 4.93 12.79 -1.52
C ALA A 69 4.81 11.38 -2.10
N ARG A 70 5.92 10.84 -2.63
CA ARG A 70 6.01 9.45 -3.10
C ARG A 70 5.82 8.48 -1.95
N ALA A 71 6.51 8.69 -0.83
CA ALA A 71 6.40 7.84 0.35
C ALA A 71 4.98 7.82 0.90
N ARG A 72 4.32 8.99 1.02
CA ARG A 72 2.92 9.11 1.45
C ARG A 72 1.97 8.39 0.50
N ALA A 73 2.18 8.50 -0.81
CA ALA A 73 1.35 7.79 -1.79
C ALA A 73 1.49 6.26 -1.64
N LYS A 74 2.73 5.75 -1.51
CA LYS A 74 3.01 4.32 -1.33
C LYS A 74 2.53 3.76 0.00
N ALA A 75 2.33 4.60 1.01
CA ALA A 75 1.84 4.20 2.33
C ALA A 75 0.31 4.04 2.38
N ARG A 76 -0.44 4.41 1.33
CA ARG A 76 -1.90 4.26 1.28
C ARG A 76 -2.29 2.77 1.23
N GLN A 77 -3.46 2.44 1.77
CA GLN A 77 -4.04 1.09 1.74
C GLN A 77 -4.37 0.65 0.31
N GLY A 78 -4.66 1.62 -0.56
CA GLY A 78 -4.81 1.41 -2.00
C GLY A 78 -6.22 1.05 -2.45
N VAL A 79 -6.32 0.25 -3.50
CA VAL A 79 -7.57 -0.14 -4.17
C VAL A 79 -7.88 -1.60 -3.91
N GLU A 80 -9.15 -1.97 -4.03
CA GLU A 80 -9.63 -3.34 -3.88
C GLU A 80 -8.91 -4.30 -4.83
N MET A 81 -8.56 -5.48 -4.31
CA MET A 81 -8.05 -6.56 -5.15
C MET A 81 -9.20 -7.22 -5.90
N VAL A 82 -8.94 -7.66 -7.12
CA VAL A 82 -9.95 -8.28 -8.02
C VAL A 82 -10.68 -9.46 -7.36
N PHE A 83 -10.03 -10.21 -6.47
CA PHE A 83 -10.61 -11.35 -5.77
C PHE A 83 -11.27 -10.99 -4.43
N ALA A 84 -11.07 -9.76 -3.93
CA ALA A 84 -11.52 -9.34 -2.60
C ALA A 84 -13.00 -8.98 -2.54
N GLY A 85 -13.62 -8.67 -3.68
CA GLY A 85 -14.99 -8.19 -3.76
C GLY A 85 -15.07 -6.68 -3.56
N GLU A 86 -16.05 -6.24 -2.79
CA GLU A 86 -16.37 -4.83 -2.56
C GLU A 86 -15.71 -4.32 -1.28
N VAL A 87 -15.04 -3.17 -1.35
CA VAL A 87 -14.48 -2.46 -0.19
C VAL A 87 -14.99 -1.02 -0.22
N LYS A 88 -15.50 -0.54 0.91
CA LYS A 88 -16.06 0.81 1.06
C LYS A 88 -15.59 1.46 2.34
N VAL A 89 -15.73 2.79 2.39
CA VAL A 89 -15.61 3.58 3.62
C VAL A 89 -16.98 4.19 3.91
N VAL A 90 -17.53 3.90 5.10
CA VAL A 90 -18.89 4.30 5.49
C VAL A 90 -18.89 5.18 6.73
N ARG A 91 -19.86 6.09 6.80
CA ARG A 91 -20.18 6.88 8.00
C ARG A 91 -20.94 6.03 9.02
N GLU A 92 -21.14 6.56 10.21
CA GLU A 92 -21.88 5.91 11.29
C GLU A 92 -23.36 5.62 10.93
N ASP A 93 -23.95 6.39 10.03
CA ASP A 93 -25.30 6.17 9.51
C ASP A 93 -25.38 5.09 8.40
N GLY A 94 -24.25 4.46 8.07
CA GLY A 94 -24.11 3.43 7.05
C GLY A 94 -24.02 3.95 5.62
N GLN A 95 -24.05 5.27 5.39
CA GLN A 95 -23.85 5.83 4.05
C GLN A 95 -22.37 5.92 3.69
N GLU A 96 -22.08 5.76 2.41
CA GLU A 96 -20.70 5.89 1.92
C GLU A 96 -20.18 7.33 2.06
N VAL A 97 -18.89 7.46 2.35
CA VAL A 97 -18.21 8.76 2.35
C VAL A 97 -18.05 9.31 0.94
N ALA A 98 -17.87 10.62 0.81
CA ALA A 98 -17.49 11.22 -0.45
C ALA A 98 -16.07 10.78 -0.86
N TRP A 99 -15.87 10.47 -2.14
CA TRP A 99 -14.58 10.08 -2.73
C TRP A 99 -13.62 11.28 -2.93
N ASN A 100 -13.41 12.06 -1.87
CA ASN A 100 -12.58 13.27 -1.87
C ASN A 100 -11.27 13.11 -1.08
N GLY A 101 -11.09 11.98 -0.39
CA GLY A 101 -9.90 11.69 0.42
C GLY A 101 -9.78 12.53 1.70
N GLN A 102 -10.86 13.18 2.14
CA GLN A 102 -10.91 14.01 3.34
C GLN A 102 -11.86 13.47 4.40
N GLU A 103 -12.99 12.89 3.96
CA GLU A 103 -13.98 12.34 4.89
C GLU A 103 -13.49 11.03 5.51
N VAL A 104 -13.72 10.89 6.81
CA VAL A 104 -13.28 9.73 7.61
C VAL A 104 -14.50 8.84 7.87
N GLY A 105 -14.31 7.53 7.77
CA GLY A 105 -15.32 6.51 8.05
C GLY A 105 -14.71 5.15 8.35
N GLU A 106 -15.56 4.17 8.59
CA GLU A 106 -15.19 2.78 8.83
C GLU A 106 -15.00 2.01 7.51
N ILE A 107 -13.97 1.16 7.44
CA ILE A 107 -13.76 0.28 6.30
C ILE A 107 -14.70 -0.93 6.43
N VAL A 108 -15.57 -1.13 5.45
CA VAL A 108 -16.41 -2.31 5.33
C VAL A 108 -16.05 -3.07 4.06
N ALA A 109 -16.08 -4.40 4.12
CA ALA A 109 -15.74 -5.25 3.01
C ALA A 109 -16.73 -6.41 2.86
N ARG A 110 -16.93 -6.87 1.63
CA ARG A 110 -17.77 -8.03 1.30
C ARG A 110 -17.21 -8.75 0.07
N GLY A 111 -16.94 -10.04 0.18
CA GLY A 111 -16.50 -10.82 -0.97
C GLY A 111 -16.13 -12.25 -0.60
N ASN A 112 -15.42 -12.93 -1.50
CA ASN A 112 -15.08 -14.35 -1.33
C ASN A 112 -14.05 -14.61 -0.22
N VAL A 113 -13.33 -13.56 0.20
CA VAL A 113 -12.23 -13.65 1.17
C VAL A 113 -12.56 -12.99 2.51
N VAL A 114 -13.81 -12.54 2.70
CA VAL A 114 -14.34 -11.83 3.87
C VAL A 114 -15.54 -12.59 4.44
#